data_AF-A0A7S2NJQ4-F1
#
_entry.id   AF-A0A7S2NJQ4-F1
#
_cell.length_a   1.000
_cell.length_b   1.000
_cell.length_c   1.000
_cell.angle_alpha   90.00
_cell.angle_beta   90.00
_cell.angle_gamma   90.00
#
_symmetry.space_group_name_H-M   'P 1'
#
loop_
_entity.id
_entity.type
_entity.pdbx_description
1 polymer ?
#
loop_
_entity_poly.entity_id
_entity_poly.type
_entity_poly.pdbx_seq_one_letter_code
_entity_poly.pdbx_strand_id
1 'polypeptide(L)'
;EELSQHKLLEFFQARSAAFDISAKGPTNNVSTLITDPKHRQIMDILVRKEAILRHPKSPQLEGVGLAVCELVDALRRCDYDRLTPGMLEDLRKIAVAHAEEGSGSNSVLDYVELHGEDSLQQLELPHLHRLLYGMLRIPAITSRLECMVLEATFSEHLELCRRNLTVLHAALGQLLACLGPLRSLFAAALRLGNALNRDSNAQVSGHGFKL
;
A
#
# COMPACT_ATOMS: atom_id res chain seq x y z
N GLU A 1 26.14 25.08 -30.10
CA GLU A 1 25.41 25.18 -31.37
C GLU A 1 23.93 25.32 -31.05
N GLU A 2 23.34 26.48 -31.38
CA GLU A 2 21.92 26.75 -31.15
C GLU A 2 21.07 26.01 -32.19
N LEU A 3 20.02 25.29 -31.75
CA LEU A 3 19.12 24.59 -32.66
C LEU A 3 18.36 25.58 -33.54
N SER A 4 18.33 25.31 -34.85
CA SER A 4 17.63 26.15 -35.82
C SER A 4 16.12 26.19 -35.56
N GLN A 5 15.52 27.38 -35.74
CA GLN A 5 14.09 27.65 -35.51
C GLN A 5 13.14 26.66 -36.20
N HIS A 6 13.54 26.11 -37.34
CA HIS A 6 12.78 25.10 -38.07
C HIS A 6 12.65 23.78 -37.31
N LYS A 7 13.70 23.35 -36.59
CA LYS A 7 13.67 22.12 -35.78
C LYS A 7 12.82 22.26 -34.52
N LEU A 8 12.69 23.47 -33.98
CA LEU A 8 11.80 23.76 -32.87
C LEU A 8 10.33 23.73 -33.28
N LEU A 9 9.99 24.27 -34.46
CA LEU A 9 8.61 24.25 -34.96
C LEU A 9 8.12 22.82 -35.28
N GLU A 10 9.00 21.93 -35.73
CA GLU A 10 8.66 20.53 -35.96
C GLU A 10 8.37 19.77 -34.64
N PHE A 11 9.10 20.10 -33.57
CA PHE A 11 8.87 19.54 -32.23
C PHE A 11 7.62 20.10 -31.53
N PHE A 12 7.23 21.35 -31.82
CA PHE A 12 6.10 22.05 -31.21
C PHE A 12 4.84 22.11 -32.08
N GLN A 13 4.78 21.39 -33.20
CA GLN A 13 3.53 21.19 -33.93
C GLN A 13 2.57 20.33 -33.10
N ALA A 14 1.79 21.01 -32.26
CA ALA A 14 0.61 20.45 -31.63
C ALA A 14 -0.30 19.89 -32.72
N ARG A 15 -0.46 18.57 -32.78
CA ARG A 15 -1.53 17.93 -33.53
C ARG A 15 -2.85 18.52 -33.03
N SER A 16 -3.47 19.37 -33.84
CA SER A 16 -4.86 19.77 -33.63
C SER A 16 -5.72 18.53 -33.90
N ALA A 17 -6.01 17.78 -32.84
CA ALA A 17 -7.02 16.74 -32.89
C ALA A 17 -8.38 17.45 -32.92
N ALA A 18 -8.91 17.67 -34.12
CA ALA A 18 -10.29 18.09 -34.29
C ALA A 18 -11.20 16.95 -33.78
N PHE A 19 -11.79 17.15 -32.61
CA PHE A 19 -12.75 16.24 -32.01
C PHE A 19 -14.13 16.55 -32.60
N ASP A 20 -14.67 15.64 -33.41
CA ASP A 20 -16.01 15.77 -33.98
C ASP A 20 -17.05 15.49 -32.88
N ILE A 21 -17.80 16.52 -32.47
CA ILE A 21 -18.74 16.47 -31.33
C ILE A 21 -20.09 15.82 -31.73
N SER A 22 -20.27 15.39 -32.99
CA SER A 22 -21.60 15.04 -33.51
C SER A 22 -21.98 13.56 -33.51
N ALA A 23 -21.11 12.64 -33.07
CA ALA A 23 -21.44 11.20 -33.00
C ALA A 23 -21.71 10.74 -31.55
N LYS A 24 -22.80 11.21 -30.93
CA LYS A 24 -23.30 10.64 -29.67
C LYS A 24 -24.66 9.97 -29.90
N GLY A 25 -24.61 8.68 -30.19
CA GLY A 25 -25.71 7.78 -29.81
C GLY A 25 -25.82 7.72 -28.28
N PRO A 26 -26.98 7.34 -27.72
CA PRO A 26 -27.18 7.31 -26.28
C PRO A 26 -26.53 6.03 -25.72
N THR A 27 -25.25 6.08 -25.40
CA THR A 27 -24.60 5.05 -24.59
C THR A 27 -24.55 5.53 -23.14
N ASN A 28 -25.06 4.71 -22.22
CA ASN A 28 -24.84 4.87 -20.79
C ASN A 28 -23.32 4.75 -20.55
N ASN A 29 -22.63 5.89 -20.59
CA ASN A 29 -21.16 5.95 -20.61
C ASN A 29 -20.61 5.75 -19.19
N VAL A 30 -20.54 4.50 -18.73
CA VAL A 30 -19.66 4.16 -17.61
C VAL A 30 -18.23 4.33 -18.12
N SER A 31 -17.58 5.44 -17.76
CA SER A 31 -16.20 5.70 -18.19
C SER A 31 -15.19 4.90 -17.37
N THR A 32 -15.48 4.62 -16.10
CA THR A 32 -14.62 3.83 -15.23
C THR A 32 -15.42 3.13 -14.12
N LEU A 33 -15.00 1.92 -13.79
CA LEU A 33 -15.53 1.10 -12.69
C LEU A 33 -14.68 1.22 -11.41
N ILE A 34 -13.52 1.88 -11.47
CA ILE A 34 -12.64 2.09 -10.32
C ILE A 34 -12.81 3.56 -9.94
N THR A 35 -13.72 3.85 -9.02
CA THR A 35 -14.08 5.25 -8.68
C THR A 35 -13.00 5.93 -7.84
N ASP A 36 -12.32 5.19 -6.97
CA ASP A 36 -11.25 5.73 -6.12
C ASP A 36 -9.99 6.10 -6.93
N PRO A 37 -9.60 7.39 -6.99
CA PRO A 37 -8.39 7.82 -7.68
C PRO A 37 -7.11 7.22 -7.10
N LYS A 38 -7.06 6.92 -5.80
CA LYS A 38 -5.89 6.31 -5.16
C LYS A 38 -5.71 4.87 -5.62
N HIS A 39 -6.80 4.10 -5.74
CA HIS A 39 -6.75 2.74 -6.28
C HIS A 39 -6.22 2.76 -7.72
N ARG A 40 -6.75 3.67 -8.56
CA ARG A 40 -6.26 3.85 -9.94
C ARG A 40 -4.77 4.16 -9.97
N GLN A 41 -4.33 5.12 -9.14
CA GLN A 41 -2.93 5.53 -9.08
C GLN A 41 -2.00 4.40 -8.63
N ILE A 42 -2.36 3.70 -7.55
CA ILE A 42 -1.58 2.56 -7.03
C ILE A 42 -1.46 1.49 -8.10
N MET A 43 -2.58 1.06 -8.69
CA MET A 43 -2.58 0.02 -9.72
C MET A 43 -1.78 0.44 -10.96
N ASP A 44 -1.90 1.68 -11.40
CA ASP A 44 -1.14 2.19 -12.55
C ASP A 44 0.37 2.20 -12.28
N ILE A 45 0.79 2.60 -11.07
CA ILE A 45 2.18 2.51 -10.64
C ILE A 45 2.67 1.06 -10.66
N LEU A 46 1.89 0.13 -10.09
CA LEU A 46 2.27 -1.29 -10.04
C LEU A 46 2.46 -1.86 -11.45
N VAL A 47 1.50 -1.64 -12.34
CA VAL A 47 1.53 -2.16 -13.71
C VAL A 47 2.67 -1.53 -14.51
N ARG A 48 2.84 -0.20 -14.43
CA ARG A 48 3.93 0.48 -15.15
C ARG A 48 5.30 0.06 -14.65
N LYS A 49 5.47 -0.07 -13.33
CA LYS A 49 6.72 -0.55 -12.74
C LYS A 49 7.06 -1.95 -13.24
N GLU A 50 6.08 -2.85 -13.23
CA GLU A 50 6.28 -4.22 -13.74
C GLU A 50 6.62 -4.22 -15.24
N ALA A 51 5.89 -3.43 -16.04
CA ALA A 51 6.15 -3.29 -17.47
C ALA A 51 7.57 -2.76 -17.77
N ILE A 52 8.02 -1.74 -17.05
CA ILE A 52 9.36 -1.16 -17.24
C ILE A 52 10.46 -2.14 -16.84
N LEU A 53 10.28 -2.84 -15.72
CA LEU A 53 11.31 -3.75 -15.19
C LEU A 53 11.44 -5.03 -16.02
N ARG A 54 10.33 -5.56 -16.53
CA ARG A 54 10.29 -6.88 -17.21
C ARG A 54 10.24 -6.79 -18.72
N HIS A 55 9.63 -5.73 -19.25
CA HIS A 55 9.40 -5.54 -20.68
C HIS A 55 10.01 -4.22 -21.20
N PRO A 56 11.30 -3.91 -20.92
CA PRO A 56 11.90 -2.61 -21.25
C PRO A 56 12.01 -2.33 -22.76
N LYS A 57 11.90 -3.37 -23.60
CA LYS A 57 11.99 -3.27 -25.07
C LYS A 57 10.64 -3.33 -25.76
N SER A 58 9.56 -3.61 -25.03
CA SER A 58 8.22 -3.74 -25.61
C SER A 58 7.59 -2.37 -25.79
N PRO A 59 6.75 -2.17 -26.83
CA PRO A 59 5.92 -0.98 -26.95
C PRO A 59 5.11 -0.77 -25.66
N GLN A 60 4.96 0.47 -25.19
CA GLN A 60 4.36 0.76 -23.88
C GLN A 60 2.99 0.08 -23.66
N LEU A 61 2.13 0.08 -24.68
CA LEU A 61 0.80 -0.54 -24.61
C LEU A 61 0.87 -2.07 -24.47
N GLU A 62 1.78 -2.71 -25.20
CA GLU A 62 1.95 -4.17 -25.17
C GLU A 62 2.61 -4.61 -23.85
N GLY A 63 3.65 -3.89 -23.39
CA GLY A 63 4.32 -4.15 -22.12
C GLY A 63 3.38 -4.03 -20.92
N VAL A 64 2.46 -3.06 -20.94
CA VAL A 64 1.44 -2.89 -19.90
C VAL A 64 0.45 -4.07 -19.90
N GLY A 65 0.00 -4.55 -21.06
CA GLY A 65 -0.87 -5.72 -21.15
C GLY A 65 -0.21 -6.98 -20.61
N LEU A 66 1.06 -7.22 -20.97
CA LEU A 66 1.84 -8.35 -20.46
C LEU A 66 2.05 -8.27 -18.95
N ALA A 67 2.38 -7.07 -18.44
CA ALA A 67 2.55 -6.83 -17.00
C ALA A 67 1.28 -7.18 -16.20
N VAL A 68 0.09 -6.84 -16.70
CA VAL A 68 -1.18 -7.22 -16.05
C VAL A 68 -1.33 -8.73 -15.94
N CYS A 69 -1.15 -9.46 -17.05
CA CYS A 69 -1.25 -10.92 -17.04
C CYS A 69 -0.23 -11.54 -16.06
N GLU A 70 1.00 -11.07 -16.10
CA GLU A 70 2.08 -11.57 -15.25
C GLU A 70 1.86 -11.29 -13.75
N LEU A 71 1.31 -10.12 -13.40
CA LEU A 71 0.95 -9.80 -12.01
C LEU A 71 -0.16 -10.70 -11.50
N VAL A 72 -1.20 -10.94 -12.31
CA VAL A 72 -2.29 -11.86 -11.96
C VAL A 72 -1.75 -13.29 -11.80
N ASP A 73 -0.85 -13.73 -12.66
CA ASP A 73 -0.24 -15.05 -12.55
C ASP A 73 0.74 -15.17 -11.38
N ALA A 74 1.42 -14.09 -11.01
CA ALA A 74 2.23 -14.02 -9.79
C ALA A 74 1.34 -14.19 -8.55
N LEU A 75 0.17 -13.53 -8.50
CA LEU A 75 -0.79 -13.66 -7.41
C LEU A 75 -1.33 -15.10 -7.30
N ARG A 76 -1.65 -15.72 -8.45
CA ARG A 76 -2.11 -17.11 -8.50
C ARG A 76 -1.06 -18.12 -8.05
N ARG A 77 0.22 -17.82 -8.23
CA ARG A 77 1.35 -18.69 -7.87
C ARG A 77 1.98 -18.36 -6.53
N CYS A 78 1.50 -17.33 -5.83
CA CYS A 78 2.13 -16.78 -4.63
C CYS A 78 3.62 -16.45 -4.84
N ASP A 79 3.94 -15.78 -5.94
CA ASP A 79 5.33 -15.46 -6.31
C ASP A 79 5.86 -14.27 -5.49
N TYR A 80 6.50 -14.56 -4.36
CA TYR A 80 7.07 -13.58 -3.43
C TYR A 80 8.32 -12.86 -3.96
N ASP A 81 9.00 -13.42 -4.97
CA ASP A 81 10.15 -12.76 -5.61
C ASP A 81 9.69 -11.56 -6.46
N ARG A 82 8.45 -11.62 -6.97
CA ARG A 82 7.84 -10.54 -7.74
C ARG A 82 6.97 -9.63 -6.89
N LEU A 83 6.20 -10.21 -5.98
CA LEU A 83 5.21 -9.48 -5.18
C LEU A 83 5.79 -9.08 -3.83
N THR A 84 6.26 -7.85 -3.73
CA THR A 84 6.81 -7.33 -2.47
C THR A 84 5.71 -7.20 -1.40
N PRO A 85 6.05 -7.22 -0.10
CA PRO A 85 5.08 -7.05 0.97
C PRO A 85 4.21 -5.79 0.83
N GLY A 86 4.82 -4.67 0.43
CA GLY A 86 4.10 -3.42 0.18
C GLY A 86 3.09 -3.52 -0.97
N MET A 87 3.47 -4.20 -2.07
CA MET A 87 2.54 -4.44 -3.19
C MET A 87 1.37 -5.33 -2.76
N LEU A 88 1.63 -6.36 -1.95
CA LEU A 88 0.59 -7.25 -1.43
C LEU A 88 -0.40 -6.52 -0.52
N GLU A 89 0.10 -5.64 0.36
CA GLU A 89 -0.73 -4.77 1.20
C GLU A 89 -1.63 -3.84 0.39
N ASP A 90 -1.07 -3.21 -0.64
CA ASP A 90 -1.80 -2.30 -1.52
C ASP A 90 -2.88 -3.04 -2.33
N LEU A 91 -2.53 -4.21 -2.89
CA LEU A 91 -3.48 -5.07 -3.59
C LEU A 91 -4.56 -5.60 -2.64
N ARG A 92 -4.22 -5.91 -1.37
CA ARG A 92 -5.20 -6.34 -0.36
C ARG A 92 -6.25 -5.25 -0.12
N LYS A 93 -5.82 -4.01 0.08
CA LYS A 93 -6.75 -2.87 0.30
C LYS A 93 -7.70 -2.70 -0.88
N ILE A 94 -7.18 -2.74 -2.10
CA ILE A 94 -7.97 -2.63 -3.33
C ILE A 94 -8.96 -3.81 -3.44
N ALA A 95 -8.48 -5.04 -3.21
CA ALA A 95 -9.33 -6.23 -3.28
C ALA A 95 -10.46 -6.21 -2.25
N VAL A 96 -10.18 -5.80 -1.01
CA VAL A 96 -11.20 -5.67 0.04
C VAL A 96 -12.25 -4.64 -0.35
N ALA A 97 -11.84 -3.44 -0.75
CA ALA A 97 -12.76 -2.39 -1.15
C ALA A 97 -13.71 -2.82 -2.29
N HIS A 98 -13.17 -3.46 -3.33
CA HIS A 98 -13.98 -3.87 -4.48
C HIS A 98 -14.71 -5.22 -4.30
N ALA A 99 -14.29 -6.06 -3.35
CA ALA A 99 -15.05 -7.26 -2.98
C ALA A 99 -16.27 -6.92 -2.11
N GLU A 100 -16.14 -5.95 -1.20
CA GLU A 100 -17.24 -5.48 -0.34
C GLU A 100 -18.27 -4.65 -1.14
N GLU A 101 -17.82 -3.90 -2.14
CA GLU A 101 -18.70 -3.19 -3.10
C GLU A 101 -19.50 -4.14 -4.02
N GLY A 102 -19.15 -5.43 -4.09
CA GLY A 102 -19.74 -6.46 -4.95
C GLY A 102 -21.21 -6.82 -4.68
N SER A 103 -21.93 -6.01 -3.89
CA SER A 103 -23.38 -6.13 -3.67
C SER A 103 -24.20 -5.10 -4.47
N GLY A 104 -23.57 -4.26 -5.29
CA GLY A 104 -24.22 -3.24 -6.12
C GLY A 104 -23.81 -3.30 -7.59
N SER A 105 -24.68 -2.82 -8.50
CA SER A 105 -24.60 -2.96 -9.96
C SER A 105 -23.41 -2.27 -10.67
N ASN A 106 -22.36 -1.88 -9.96
CA ASN A 106 -21.18 -1.19 -10.49
C ASN A 106 -19.87 -1.97 -10.29
N SER A 107 -19.96 -3.25 -9.91
CA SER A 107 -18.79 -4.14 -9.82
C SER A 107 -18.19 -4.42 -11.20
N VAL A 108 -16.86 -4.57 -11.26
CA VAL A 108 -16.18 -5.03 -12.49
C VAL A 108 -16.56 -6.46 -12.87
N LEU A 109 -16.93 -7.29 -11.90
CA LEU A 109 -17.38 -8.66 -12.17
C LEU A 109 -18.75 -8.62 -12.89
N ASP A 110 -19.70 -7.86 -12.35
CA ASP A 110 -21.05 -7.71 -12.92
C ASP A 110 -20.99 -7.07 -14.32
N TYR A 111 -20.12 -6.06 -14.50
CA TYR A 111 -19.92 -5.42 -15.79
C TYR A 111 -19.46 -6.42 -16.85
N VAL A 112 -18.49 -7.27 -16.52
CA VAL A 112 -17.97 -8.31 -17.43
C VAL A 112 -19.00 -9.41 -17.66
N GLU A 113 -19.78 -9.79 -16.65
CA GLU A 113 -20.88 -10.75 -16.80
C GLU A 113 -21.93 -10.24 -17.80
N LEU A 114 -22.24 -8.95 -17.78
CA LEU A 114 -23.23 -8.32 -18.65
C LEU A 114 -22.72 -8.00 -20.07
N HIS A 115 -21.48 -7.51 -20.21
CA HIS A 115 -20.96 -6.95 -21.46
C HIS A 115 -19.82 -7.79 -22.09
N GLY A 116 -19.33 -8.82 -21.39
CA GLY A 116 -18.19 -9.63 -21.81
C GLY A 116 -16.84 -9.01 -21.45
N GLU A 117 -15.77 -9.82 -21.43
CA GLU A 117 -14.44 -9.37 -21.00
C GLU A 117 -13.82 -8.34 -21.96
N ASP A 118 -14.12 -8.46 -23.26
CA ASP A 118 -13.59 -7.54 -24.29
C ASP A 118 -14.12 -6.10 -24.13
N SER A 119 -15.27 -5.93 -23.47
CA SER A 119 -15.83 -4.61 -23.18
C SER A 119 -14.94 -3.78 -22.26
N LEU A 120 -14.06 -4.41 -21.46
CA LEU A 120 -13.09 -3.70 -20.62
C LEU A 120 -12.11 -2.84 -21.43
N GLN A 121 -11.91 -3.15 -22.72
CA GLN A 121 -11.08 -2.34 -23.63
C GLN A 121 -11.68 -0.97 -23.95
N GLN A 122 -12.99 -0.82 -23.76
CA GLN A 122 -13.73 0.41 -24.05
C GLN A 122 -13.75 1.38 -22.87
N LEU A 123 -13.30 0.94 -21.69
CA LEU A 123 -13.22 1.75 -20.48
C LEU A 123 -11.97 2.64 -20.47
N GLU A 124 -12.00 3.68 -19.64
CA GLU A 124 -10.82 4.49 -19.37
C GLU A 124 -9.77 3.64 -18.63
N LEU A 125 -8.50 3.68 -19.08
CA LEU A 125 -7.40 2.88 -18.54
C LEU A 125 -7.72 1.35 -18.50
N PRO A 126 -7.92 0.69 -19.66
CA PRO A 126 -8.35 -0.70 -19.73
C PRO A 126 -7.50 -1.70 -18.93
N HIS A 127 -6.19 -1.45 -18.85
CA HIS A 127 -5.24 -2.32 -18.14
C HIS A 127 -5.54 -2.43 -16.65
N LEU A 128 -6.02 -1.35 -16.03
CA LEU A 128 -6.38 -1.36 -14.61
C LEU A 128 -7.62 -2.20 -14.35
N HIS A 129 -8.63 -2.06 -15.20
CA HIS A 129 -9.84 -2.87 -15.12
C HIS A 129 -9.56 -4.35 -15.33
N ARG A 130 -8.68 -4.69 -16.27
CA ARG A 130 -8.23 -6.07 -16.49
C ARG A 130 -7.46 -6.63 -15.29
N LEU A 131 -6.60 -5.83 -14.66
CA LEU A 131 -5.91 -6.24 -13.43
C LEU A 131 -6.90 -6.49 -12.30
N LEU A 132 -7.84 -5.56 -12.06
CA LEU A 132 -8.84 -5.70 -11.01
C LEU A 132 -9.70 -6.94 -11.24
N TYR A 133 -10.23 -7.11 -12.45
CA TYR A 133 -11.01 -8.27 -12.85
C TYR A 133 -10.22 -9.58 -12.65
N GLY A 134 -8.98 -9.64 -13.15
CA GLY A 134 -8.11 -10.81 -13.04
C GLY A 134 -7.81 -11.18 -11.58
N MET A 135 -7.62 -10.18 -10.72
CA MET A 135 -7.40 -10.36 -9.27
C MET A 135 -8.66 -10.86 -8.56
N LEU A 136 -9.82 -10.22 -8.77
CA LEU A 136 -11.07 -10.58 -8.09
C LEU A 136 -11.60 -11.97 -8.47
N ARG A 137 -11.16 -12.51 -9.62
CA ARG A 137 -11.44 -13.90 -10.02
C ARG A 137 -10.63 -14.95 -9.27
N ILE A 138 -9.61 -14.55 -8.52
CA ILE A 138 -8.84 -15.50 -7.71
C ILE A 138 -9.72 -15.89 -6.50
N PRO A 139 -9.95 -17.21 -6.27
CA PRO A 139 -10.78 -17.64 -5.15
C PRO A 139 -10.25 -17.12 -3.81
N ALA A 140 -11.16 -16.58 -3.00
CA ALA A 140 -10.85 -16.01 -1.68
C ALA A 140 -9.65 -15.05 -1.69
N ILE A 141 -9.54 -14.19 -2.72
CA ILE A 141 -8.38 -13.33 -2.93
C ILE A 141 -8.05 -12.44 -1.72
N THR A 142 -9.04 -11.94 -0.99
CA THR A 142 -8.83 -11.10 0.20
C THR A 142 -8.09 -11.86 1.30
N SER A 143 -8.58 -13.03 1.69
CA SER A 143 -7.92 -13.93 2.65
C SER A 143 -6.57 -14.42 2.13
N ARG A 144 -6.46 -14.71 0.84
CA ARG A 144 -5.20 -15.14 0.22
C ARG A 144 -4.13 -14.05 0.33
N LEU A 145 -4.46 -12.81 -0.02
CA LEU A 145 -3.55 -11.68 0.11
C LEU A 145 -3.15 -11.44 1.56
N GLU A 146 -4.08 -11.58 2.51
CA GLU A 146 -3.77 -11.52 3.94
C GLU A 146 -2.74 -12.57 4.35
N CYS A 147 -2.93 -13.83 3.96
CA CYS A 147 -1.96 -14.89 4.21
C CYS A 147 -0.60 -14.60 3.55
N MET A 148 -0.60 -14.14 2.30
CA MET A 148 0.63 -13.82 1.58
C MET A 148 1.43 -12.70 2.24
N VAL A 149 0.75 -11.64 2.71
CA VAL A 149 1.39 -10.57 3.49
C VAL A 149 2.03 -11.13 4.77
N LEU A 150 1.29 -11.96 5.51
CA LEU A 150 1.78 -12.55 6.73
C LEU A 150 3.03 -13.39 6.46
N GLU A 151 2.98 -14.31 5.49
CA GLU A 151 4.11 -15.15 5.12
C GLU A 151 5.34 -14.33 4.70
N ALA A 152 5.14 -13.31 3.87
CA ALA A 152 6.22 -12.47 3.37
C ALA A 152 6.91 -11.63 4.46
N THR A 153 6.20 -11.30 5.55
CA THR A 153 6.73 -10.44 6.63
C THR A 153 7.04 -11.20 7.93
N PHE A 154 6.66 -12.47 8.03
CA PHE A 154 6.71 -13.24 9.27
C PHE A 154 8.12 -13.31 9.88
N SER A 155 9.12 -13.64 9.06
CA SER A 155 10.50 -13.80 9.51
C SER A 155 11.07 -12.49 10.08
N GLU A 156 10.84 -11.37 9.38
CA GLU A 156 11.29 -10.05 9.82
C GLU A 156 10.61 -9.63 11.13
N HIS A 157 9.29 -9.81 11.23
CA HIS A 157 8.55 -9.52 12.46
C HIS A 157 9.02 -10.39 13.63
N LEU A 158 9.27 -11.69 13.41
CA LEU A 158 9.76 -12.58 14.45
C LEU A 158 11.14 -12.16 14.95
N GLU A 159 12.04 -11.80 14.05
CA GLU A 159 13.37 -11.30 14.40
C GLU A 159 13.31 -9.97 15.15
N LEU A 160 12.45 -9.05 14.72
CA LEU A 160 12.21 -7.79 15.44
C LEU A 160 11.68 -8.05 16.86
N CYS A 161 10.70 -8.94 17.02
CA CYS A 161 10.18 -9.34 18.31
C CYS A 161 11.28 -9.93 19.20
N ARG A 162 12.10 -10.85 18.68
CA ARG A 162 13.23 -11.44 19.42
C ARG A 162 14.22 -10.39 19.90
N ARG A 163 14.59 -9.44 19.04
CA ARG A 163 15.50 -8.33 19.39
C ARG A 163 14.91 -7.48 20.51
N ASN A 164 13.64 -7.09 20.38
CA ASN A 164 12.96 -6.26 21.38
C ASN A 164 12.86 -6.99 22.73
N LEU A 165 12.53 -8.27 22.73
CA LEU A 165 12.48 -9.08 23.95
C LEU A 165 13.86 -9.22 24.60
N THR A 166 14.91 -9.36 23.80
CA THR A 166 16.29 -9.42 24.30
C THR A 166 16.70 -8.12 24.98
N VAL A 167 16.40 -6.97 24.35
CA VAL A 167 16.65 -5.65 24.93
C VAL A 167 15.87 -5.46 26.22
N LEU A 168 14.58 -5.80 26.22
CA LEU A 168 13.74 -5.69 27.41
C LEU A 168 14.25 -6.57 28.56
N HIS A 169 14.62 -7.81 28.26
CA HIS A 169 15.17 -8.74 29.24
C HIS A 169 16.49 -8.20 29.84
N ALA A 170 17.39 -7.69 29.01
CA ALA A 170 18.64 -7.09 29.47
C ALA A 170 18.40 -5.85 30.35
N ALA A 171 17.49 -4.96 29.93
CA ALA A 171 17.14 -3.76 30.69
C ALA A 171 16.53 -4.10 32.05
N LEU A 172 15.61 -5.07 32.11
CA LEU A 172 15.06 -5.56 33.37
C LEU A 172 16.13 -6.21 34.24
N GLY A 173 17.03 -7.00 33.66
CA GLY A 173 18.16 -7.58 34.38
C GLY A 173 19.06 -6.52 35.02
N GLN A 174 19.37 -5.45 34.28
CA GLN A 174 20.15 -4.32 34.80
C GLN A 174 19.39 -3.56 35.89
N LEU A 175 18.09 -3.31 35.70
CA LEU A 175 17.26 -2.65 36.71
C LEU A 175 17.23 -3.46 38.01
N LEU A 176 17.05 -4.78 37.91
CA LEU A 176 17.09 -5.70 39.03
C LEU A 176 18.43 -5.70 39.75
N ALA A 177 19.55 -5.74 39.01
CA ALA A 177 20.90 -5.65 39.58
C ALA A 177 21.13 -4.31 40.30
N CYS A 178 20.53 -3.23 39.81
CA CYS A 178 20.63 -1.90 40.39
C CYS A 178 19.56 -1.57 41.44
N LEU A 179 18.63 -2.49 41.76
CA LEU A 179 17.53 -2.21 42.70
C LEU A 179 18.01 -1.78 44.09
N GLY A 180 19.09 -2.38 44.59
CA GLY A 180 19.68 -2.01 45.88
C GLY A 180 20.14 -0.54 45.90
N PRO A 181 21.09 -0.15 45.03
CA PRO A 181 21.52 1.23 44.88
C PRO A 181 20.36 2.20 44.59
N LEU A 182 19.43 1.84 43.69
CA LEU A 182 18.28 2.67 43.34
C LEU A 182 17.35 2.89 44.55
N ARG A 183 17.07 1.87 45.36
CA ARG A 183 16.29 2.03 46.59
C ARG A 183 16.95 3.02 47.55
N SER A 184 18.27 2.92 47.75
CA SER A 184 19.00 3.87 48.60
C SER A 184 18.95 5.28 48.04
N LEU A 185 19.14 5.44 46.72
CA LEU A 185 19.07 6.72 46.04
C LEU A 185 17.68 7.36 46.17
N PHE A 186 16.62 6.62 45.84
CA PHE A 186 15.25 7.13 45.92
C PHE A 186 14.82 7.41 47.37
N ALA A 187 15.26 6.59 48.35
CA ALA A 187 15.00 6.87 49.76
C ALA A 187 15.76 8.13 50.25
N ALA A 188 16.95 8.40 49.74
CA ALA A 188 17.69 9.62 50.03
C ALA A 188 17.00 10.84 49.39
N ALA A 189 16.64 10.73 48.10
CA ALA A 189 15.92 11.77 47.37
C ALA A 189 14.58 12.11 48.03
N LEU A 190 13.80 11.11 48.46
CA LEU A 190 12.54 11.31 49.19
C LEU A 190 12.78 12.05 50.52
N ARG A 191 13.78 11.64 51.30
CA ARG A 191 14.11 12.30 52.57
C ARG A 191 14.53 13.75 52.38
N LEU A 192 15.36 14.00 51.37
CA LEU A 192 15.82 15.36 51.05
C LEU A 192 14.66 16.23 50.55
N GLY A 193 13.86 15.74 49.61
CA GLY A 193 12.69 16.45 49.09
C GLY A 193 11.69 16.78 50.19
N ASN A 194 11.41 15.82 51.09
CA ASN A 194 10.54 16.06 52.24
C ASN A 194 11.13 17.07 53.22
N ALA A 195 12.45 17.07 53.44
CA ALA A 195 13.10 18.07 54.29
C ALA A 195 12.98 19.48 53.71
N LEU A 196 13.12 19.63 52.39
CA LEU A 196 12.92 20.91 51.69
C LEU A 196 11.45 21.36 51.71
N ASN A 197 10.52 20.42 51.59
CA ASN A 197 9.08 20.73 51.53
C ASN A 197 8.48 21.05 52.91
N ARG A 198 9.13 20.65 54.03
CA ARG A 198 8.59 20.81 55.39
C ARG A 198 8.20 22.23 55.77
N ASP A 199 8.92 23.22 55.26
CA ASP A 199 8.71 24.64 55.59
C ASP A 199 7.90 25.38 54.50
N SER A 200 7.26 24.62 53.60
CA SER A 200 6.49 25.14 52.48
C SER A 200 5.08 24.54 52.45
N ASN A 201 4.15 25.12 51.69
CA ASN A 201 2.83 24.53 51.45
C ASN A 201 2.86 23.30 50.52
N ALA A 202 4.04 22.79 50.16
CA ALA A 202 4.18 21.63 49.27
C ALA A 202 3.83 20.32 49.99
N GLN A 203 3.26 19.36 49.25
CA GLN A 203 2.93 18.05 49.80
C GLN A 203 4.20 17.25 50.16
N VAL A 204 4.16 16.61 51.32
CA VAL A 204 5.17 15.68 51.84
C VAL A 204 4.61 14.25 51.69
N SER A 205 5.39 13.32 51.15
CA SER A 205 4.96 11.93 50.94
C SER A 205 5.70 10.95 51.85
N GLY A 206 4.96 10.02 52.46
CA GLY A 206 5.53 8.96 53.30
C GLY A 206 5.94 7.69 52.56
N HIS A 207 5.42 7.46 51.34
CA HIS A 207 5.49 6.15 50.69
C HIS A 207 6.29 6.14 49.38
N GLY A 208 6.64 7.32 48.84
CA GLY A 208 7.39 7.44 47.59
C GLY A 208 6.93 8.62 46.75
N PHE A 209 7.51 8.74 45.56
CA PHE A 209 7.17 9.74 44.56
C PHE A 209 7.09 9.10 43.17
N LYS A 210 6.37 9.73 42.24
CA LYS A 210 6.27 9.25 40.86
C LYS A 210 7.56 9.58 40.11
N LEU A 211 8.04 8.61 39.34
CA LEU A 211 9.08 8.82 38.31
C LEU A 211 8.49 9.55 37.11
#